data_AF-A0A944VXQ8-F1
#
_entry.id   AF-A0A944VXQ8-F1
#
_cell.length_a   1.000
_cell.length_b   1.000
_cell.length_c   1.000
_cell.angle_alpha   90.00
_cell.angle_beta   90.00
_cell.angle_gamma   90.00
#
_symmetry.space_group_name_H-M   'P 1'
#
loop_
_entity.id
_entity.type
_entity.pdbx_description
1 polymer ?
#
loop_
_entity_poly.entity_id
_entity_poly.type
_entity_poly.pdbx_seq_one_letter_code
_entity_poly.pdbx_strand_id
1 'polypeptide(L)'
;MKKELTYALITPYSLLKSRTGGIICRLLSLSDLELVGARMYTPSDKFLDEYIKTIEAQKMKAVWKKAMIDYVNNMLRKNNKLGIENRAMLLLFEGKNAVDVLHNKVIGSASGPLRGDTIRGTFGDTIVSEDGKVEYFEPAVLTSADKATNIKQLKLFAKYSLSDGGIMEDVIAFDKNKKPETSLMILKPFEKHDPRAGNIISMFSRTGFYIVGIKLLDLSTKQAEEFYGPVKDFFNSSFDDKFKPDLVEQLKTSLKQKDFSFELTDELLNNMAAQMKKPKVDTEFNSILQYMTGTEPSTFAETKETLDGKNTICLAILYQGINTIKTIRELLGATDPRKAKYSSIRRFYALDIRKNAVHASDSAKSVTRERKIIGFTKEEKTCDIKQIINRYVKKS
;
A
#
# COMPACT_ATOMS: atom_id res chain seq x y z
N MET A 1 19.45 17.76 -11.36
CA MET A 1 18.06 18.10 -11.77
C MET A 1 17.15 17.98 -10.56
N LYS A 2 16.24 18.95 -10.38
CA LYS A 2 15.27 19.00 -9.26
C LYS A 2 14.26 17.86 -9.40
N LYS A 3 13.90 17.19 -8.29
CA LYS A 3 12.83 16.17 -8.27
C LYS A 3 11.47 16.84 -8.56
N GLU A 4 10.62 16.16 -9.31
CA GLU A 4 9.24 16.54 -9.59
C GLU A 4 8.28 15.62 -8.85
N LEU A 5 7.16 16.17 -8.38
CA LEU A 5 6.05 15.43 -7.81
C LEU A 5 4.90 15.41 -8.82
N THR A 6 4.29 14.26 -9.02
CA THR A 6 3.06 14.11 -9.82
C THR A 6 2.14 13.08 -9.17
N TYR A 7 1.01 12.78 -9.81
CA TYR A 7 0.01 11.89 -9.27
C TYR A 7 -0.59 10.95 -10.32
N ALA A 8 -1.04 9.79 -9.85
CA ALA A 8 -1.95 8.89 -10.55
C ALA A 8 -3.25 8.81 -9.74
N LEU A 9 -4.38 9.15 -10.35
CA LEU A 9 -5.70 9.00 -9.76
C LEU A 9 -6.41 7.83 -10.43
N ILE A 10 -6.43 6.68 -9.76
CA ILE A 10 -7.17 5.49 -10.22
C ILE A 10 -8.67 5.77 -10.09
N THR A 11 -9.41 5.60 -11.17
CA THR A 11 -10.81 6.02 -11.29
C THR A 11 -11.79 5.10 -10.56
N PRO A 12 -13.01 5.59 -10.24
CA PRO A 12 -14.04 4.76 -9.63
C PRO A 12 -14.35 3.49 -10.43
N TYR A 13 -14.40 3.60 -11.76
CA TYR A 13 -14.63 2.46 -12.63
C TYR A 13 -13.50 1.41 -12.55
N SER A 14 -12.24 1.86 -12.54
CA SER A 14 -11.09 0.97 -12.39
C SER A 14 -11.07 0.25 -11.04
N LEU A 15 -11.44 0.95 -9.97
CA LEU A 15 -11.57 0.34 -8.64
C LEU A 15 -12.72 -0.68 -8.62
N LEU A 16 -13.87 -0.36 -9.22
CA LEU A 16 -15.02 -1.27 -9.30
C LEU A 16 -14.70 -2.54 -10.07
N LYS A 17 -14.02 -2.42 -11.22
CA LYS A 17 -13.61 -3.57 -12.05
C LYS A 17 -12.41 -4.34 -11.47
N SER A 18 -11.98 -4.01 -10.25
CA SER A 18 -10.83 -4.61 -9.57
C SER A 18 -9.54 -4.59 -10.41
N ARG A 19 -9.36 -3.57 -11.26
CA ARG A 19 -8.15 -3.38 -12.08
C ARG A 19 -6.97 -2.83 -11.27
N THR A 20 -7.23 -2.42 -10.02
CA THR A 20 -6.29 -1.73 -9.13
C THR A 20 -4.95 -2.43 -8.99
N GLY A 21 -4.94 -3.75 -8.81
CA GLY A 21 -3.69 -4.49 -8.62
C GLY A 21 -2.81 -4.46 -9.88
N GLY A 22 -3.39 -4.68 -11.06
CA GLY A 22 -2.67 -4.58 -12.34
C GLY A 22 -2.19 -3.16 -12.64
N ILE A 23 -2.99 -2.15 -12.30
CA ILE A 23 -2.63 -0.73 -12.42
C ILE A 23 -1.44 -0.40 -11.50
N ILE A 24 -1.52 -0.73 -10.21
CA ILE A 24 -0.45 -0.48 -9.24
C ILE A 24 0.82 -1.23 -9.64
N CYS A 25 0.69 -2.48 -10.09
CA CYS A 25 1.82 -3.28 -10.58
C CYS A 25 2.59 -2.53 -11.68
N ARG A 26 1.89 -1.97 -12.66
CA ARG A 26 2.52 -1.19 -13.74
C ARG A 26 3.06 0.15 -13.28
N LEU A 27 2.35 0.86 -12.41
CA LEU A 27 2.82 2.13 -11.85
C LEU A 27 4.16 1.97 -11.10
N LEU A 28 4.30 0.87 -10.34
CA LEU A 28 5.50 0.59 -9.55
C LEU A 28 6.63 -0.05 -10.37
N SER A 29 6.32 -0.88 -11.37
CA SER A 29 7.34 -1.62 -12.12
C SER A 29 7.86 -0.88 -13.36
N LEU A 30 7.03 -0.07 -14.03
CA LEU A 30 7.38 0.55 -15.32
C LEU A 30 8.06 1.92 -15.19
N SER A 31 8.33 2.41 -13.97
CA SER A 31 8.95 3.71 -13.78
C SER A 31 9.97 3.72 -12.64
N ASP A 32 10.99 4.57 -12.77
CA ASP A 32 11.96 4.86 -11.70
C ASP A 32 11.42 5.85 -10.66
N LEU A 33 10.10 6.12 -10.67
CA LEU A 33 9.48 7.07 -9.75
C LEU A 33 9.24 6.42 -8.39
N GLU A 34 9.46 7.20 -7.34
CA GLU A 34 9.23 6.79 -5.96
C GLU A 34 7.77 7.00 -5.60
N LEU A 35 7.07 5.96 -5.14
CA LEU A 35 5.75 6.11 -4.53
C LEU A 35 5.91 6.81 -3.17
N VAL A 36 5.44 8.05 -3.06
CA VAL A 36 5.65 8.90 -1.88
C VAL A 36 4.39 9.20 -1.08
N GLY A 37 3.21 9.03 -1.67
CA GLY A 37 1.91 9.17 -0.98
C GLY A 37 0.85 8.22 -1.56
N ALA A 38 -0.08 7.75 -0.72
CA ALA A 38 -1.27 7.02 -1.15
C ALA A 38 -2.46 7.41 -0.27
N ARG A 39 -3.61 7.70 -0.87
CA ARG A 39 -4.84 8.05 -0.14
C ARG A 39 -6.09 7.81 -0.99
N MET A 40 -7.19 7.40 -0.36
CA MET A 40 -8.49 7.34 -1.04
C MET A 40 -9.17 8.72 -1.06
N TYR A 41 -9.85 9.05 -2.16
CA TYR A 41 -10.73 10.23 -2.29
C TYR A 41 -12.16 9.87 -2.72
N THR A 42 -13.15 10.57 -2.19
CA THR A 42 -14.54 10.67 -2.68
C THR A 42 -14.72 12.13 -3.07
N PRO A 43 -14.32 12.52 -4.30
CA PRO A 43 -14.25 13.91 -4.69
C PRO A 43 -15.60 14.61 -4.51
N SER A 44 -15.58 15.79 -3.89
CA SER A 44 -16.74 16.67 -3.80
C SER A 44 -16.99 17.35 -5.13
N ASP A 45 -18.23 17.79 -5.37
CA ASP A 45 -18.55 18.53 -6.58
C ASP A 45 -17.74 19.83 -6.70
N LYS A 46 -17.50 20.48 -5.56
CA LYS A 46 -16.66 21.68 -5.49
C LYS A 46 -15.20 21.41 -5.90
N PHE A 47 -14.61 20.29 -5.46
CA PHE A 47 -13.29 19.86 -5.91
C PHE A 47 -13.28 19.63 -7.43
N LEU A 48 -14.30 18.94 -7.95
CA LEU A 48 -14.38 18.56 -9.36
C LEU A 48 -14.57 19.77 -10.27
N ASP A 49 -15.35 20.76 -9.85
CA ASP A 49 -15.52 22.03 -10.59
C ASP A 49 -14.18 22.77 -10.70
N GLU A 50 -13.41 22.84 -9.61
CA GLU A 50 -12.07 23.44 -9.64
C GLU A 50 -11.09 22.61 -10.46
N TYR A 51 -11.19 21.28 -10.42
CA TYR A 51 -10.34 20.37 -11.19
C TYR A 51 -10.62 20.48 -12.69
N ILE A 52 -11.88 20.58 -13.12
CA ILE A 52 -12.28 20.79 -14.52
C ILE A 52 -11.69 22.09 -15.06
N LYS A 53 -11.70 23.18 -14.29
CA LYS A 53 -11.06 24.45 -14.71
C LYS A 53 -9.57 24.30 -15.02
N THR A 54 -8.89 23.36 -14.36
CA THR A 54 -7.47 23.07 -14.68
C THR A 54 -7.32 22.37 -16.03
N ILE A 55 -8.26 21.49 -16.40
CA ILE A 55 -8.30 20.81 -17.70
C ILE A 55 -8.66 21.80 -18.81
N GLU A 56 -9.62 22.69 -18.56
CA GLU A 56 -10.05 23.73 -19.51
C GLU A 56 -8.88 24.64 -19.92
N ALA A 57 -8.06 25.03 -18.94
CA ALA A 57 -6.88 25.86 -19.15
C ALA A 57 -5.70 25.12 -19.82
N GLN A 58 -5.78 23.80 -19.95
CA GLN A 58 -4.69 22.99 -20.50
C GLN A 58 -4.59 23.13 -22.02
N LYS A 59 -3.35 23.12 -22.53
CA LYS A 59 -3.07 23.07 -23.98
C LYS A 59 -3.29 21.65 -24.49
N MET A 60 -4.49 21.38 -25.00
CA MET A 60 -4.93 20.07 -25.50
C MET A 60 -5.95 20.27 -26.63
N LYS A 61 -5.99 19.34 -27.60
CA LYS A 61 -7.03 19.34 -28.65
C LYS A 61 -8.43 19.30 -28.02
N ALA A 62 -9.36 20.05 -28.61
CA ALA A 62 -10.71 20.26 -28.07
C ALA A 62 -11.48 18.95 -27.82
N VAL A 63 -11.36 17.97 -28.73
CA VAL A 63 -12.03 16.66 -28.60
C VAL A 63 -11.62 15.90 -27.34
N TRP A 64 -10.32 15.86 -27.03
CA TRP A 64 -9.79 15.17 -25.84
C TRP A 64 -10.06 15.94 -24.56
N LYS A 65 -10.01 17.28 -24.63
CA LYS A 65 -10.40 18.14 -23.51
C LYS A 65 -11.85 17.90 -23.13
N LYS A 66 -12.75 17.88 -24.11
CA LYS A 66 -14.17 17.56 -23.91
C LYS A 66 -14.34 16.16 -23.33
N ALA A 67 -13.71 15.13 -23.91
CA ALA A 67 -13.80 13.76 -23.42
C ALA A 67 -13.35 13.62 -21.94
N MET A 68 -12.29 14.32 -21.54
CA MET A 68 -11.82 14.35 -20.16
C MET A 68 -12.83 15.00 -19.21
N ILE A 69 -13.37 16.16 -19.59
CA ILE A 69 -14.36 16.89 -18.79
C ILE A 69 -15.64 16.07 -18.66
N ASP A 70 -16.11 15.48 -19.76
CA ASP A 70 -17.28 14.61 -19.78
C ASP A 70 -17.05 13.39 -18.89
N TYR A 71 -15.86 12.79 -18.92
CA TYR A 71 -15.52 11.68 -18.02
C TYR A 71 -15.59 12.11 -16.55
N VAL A 72 -14.95 13.23 -16.18
CA VAL A 72 -14.95 13.75 -14.82
C VAL A 72 -16.38 14.00 -14.33
N ASN A 73 -17.21 14.64 -15.14
CA ASN A 73 -18.61 14.89 -14.79
C ASN A 73 -19.45 13.61 -14.72
N ASN A 74 -19.23 12.65 -15.62
CA ASN A 74 -20.07 11.45 -15.69
C ASN A 74 -19.69 10.37 -14.68
N MET A 75 -18.43 10.32 -14.26
CA MET A 75 -17.87 9.17 -13.52
C MET A 75 -17.31 9.53 -12.14
N LEU A 76 -16.82 10.76 -11.93
CA LEU A 76 -16.22 11.17 -10.65
C LEU A 76 -17.19 11.93 -9.74
N ARG A 77 -18.35 12.37 -10.23
CA ARG A 77 -19.40 12.97 -9.39
C ARG A 77 -20.06 11.92 -8.50
N LYS A 78 -20.67 12.36 -7.39
CA LYS A 78 -21.42 11.46 -6.49
C LYS A 78 -22.56 10.75 -7.22
N ASN A 79 -23.34 11.48 -8.00
CA ASN A 79 -24.41 10.94 -8.84
C ASN A 79 -23.88 10.54 -10.23
N ASN A 80 -22.84 9.70 -10.27
CA ASN A 80 -22.28 9.25 -11.54
C ASN A 80 -23.23 8.30 -12.29
N LYS A 81 -23.00 8.16 -13.59
CA LYS A 81 -23.81 7.34 -14.51
C LYS A 81 -23.87 5.85 -14.15
N LEU A 82 -22.93 5.36 -13.35
CA LEU A 82 -22.90 3.96 -12.94
C LEU A 82 -23.71 3.69 -11.66
N GLY A 83 -24.17 4.74 -10.97
CA GLY A 83 -24.87 4.60 -9.68
C GLY A 83 -23.99 3.99 -8.58
N ILE A 84 -22.67 4.15 -8.68
CA ILE A 84 -21.71 3.65 -7.68
C ILE A 84 -21.15 4.79 -6.84
N GLU A 85 -20.51 4.45 -5.72
CA GLU A 85 -19.72 5.43 -4.99
C GLU A 85 -18.52 5.92 -5.80
N ASN A 86 -18.30 7.24 -5.81
CA ASN A 86 -17.25 7.90 -6.58
C ASN A 86 -15.85 7.80 -5.94
N ARG A 87 -15.56 6.64 -5.33
CA ARG A 87 -14.25 6.37 -4.71
C ARG A 87 -13.16 6.38 -5.77
N ALA A 88 -12.09 7.10 -5.53
CA ALA A 88 -10.90 7.16 -6.34
C ALA A 88 -9.67 6.95 -5.46
N MET A 89 -8.58 6.45 -6.03
CA MET A 89 -7.32 6.25 -5.30
C MET A 89 -6.25 7.19 -5.84
N LEU A 90 -5.78 8.10 -4.99
CA LEU A 90 -4.68 8.99 -5.29
C LEU A 90 -3.36 8.33 -4.87
N LEU A 91 -2.43 8.22 -5.82
CA LEU A 91 -1.05 7.83 -5.59
C LEU A 91 -0.14 8.98 -6.02
N LEU A 92 0.80 9.37 -5.18
CA LEU A 92 1.78 10.42 -5.46
C LEU A 92 3.14 9.81 -5.80
N PHE A 93 3.75 10.29 -6.87
CA PHE A 93 5.03 9.83 -7.37
C PHE A 93 6.05 10.96 -7.43
N GLU A 94 7.26 10.72 -6.93
CA GLU A 94 8.37 11.66 -6.95
C GLU A 94 9.55 11.12 -7.77
N GLY A 95 10.15 11.95 -8.62
CA GLY A 95 11.33 11.55 -9.38
C GLY A 95 11.78 12.60 -10.39
N LYS A 96 12.79 12.26 -11.20
CA LYS A 96 13.23 13.15 -12.31
C LYS A 96 12.19 13.09 -13.43
N ASN A 97 11.77 14.26 -13.94
CA ASN A 97 10.79 14.37 -15.02
C ASN A 97 9.49 13.58 -14.74
N ALA A 98 9.05 13.55 -13.49
CA ALA A 98 8.00 12.65 -13.03
C ALA A 98 6.68 12.81 -13.83
N VAL A 99 6.32 14.04 -14.18
CA VAL A 99 5.11 14.32 -14.98
C VAL A 99 5.18 13.65 -16.35
N ASP A 100 6.30 13.82 -17.07
CA ASP A 100 6.50 13.24 -18.39
C ASP A 100 6.57 11.71 -18.35
N VAL A 101 7.35 11.17 -17.42
CA VAL A 101 7.48 9.72 -17.24
C VAL A 101 6.12 9.08 -16.97
N LEU A 102 5.39 9.63 -16.00
CA LEU A 102 4.11 9.06 -15.61
C LEU A 102 3.06 9.20 -16.72
N HIS A 103 2.93 10.38 -17.34
CA HIS A 103 1.95 10.63 -18.40
C HIS A 103 2.27 9.87 -19.69
N ASN A 104 3.48 10.00 -20.23
CA ASN A 104 3.80 9.53 -21.58
C ASN A 104 4.29 8.08 -21.62
N LYS A 105 5.01 7.61 -20.60
CA LYS A 105 5.64 6.27 -20.63
C LYS A 105 4.84 5.20 -19.89
N VAL A 106 4.22 5.57 -18.77
CA VAL A 106 3.56 4.60 -17.87
C VAL A 106 2.05 4.58 -18.08
N ILE A 107 1.40 5.72 -17.88
CA ILE A 107 -0.05 5.83 -17.99
C ILE A 107 -0.46 5.84 -19.46
N GLY A 108 0.24 6.58 -20.31
CA GLY A 108 -0.09 6.77 -21.71
C GLY A 108 -0.95 8.03 -21.92
N SER A 109 -0.67 8.74 -23.01
CA SER A 109 -1.43 9.91 -23.44
C SER A 109 -2.85 9.52 -23.85
N ALA A 110 -3.83 10.37 -23.56
CA ALA A 110 -5.21 10.17 -24.01
C ALA A 110 -5.32 10.18 -25.54
N SER A 111 -4.54 11.02 -26.21
CA SER A 111 -4.54 11.14 -27.67
C SER A 111 -3.52 10.25 -28.38
N GLY A 112 -2.85 9.36 -27.63
CA GLY A 112 -1.84 8.46 -28.16
C GLY A 112 -2.47 7.21 -28.78
N PRO A 113 -1.70 6.43 -29.56
CA PRO A 113 -2.16 5.14 -30.04
C PRO A 113 -2.44 4.19 -28.87
N LEU A 114 -3.43 3.30 -29.04
CA LEU A 114 -3.69 2.23 -28.08
C LEU A 114 -2.50 1.26 -28.08
N ARG A 115 -1.80 1.18 -26.95
CA ARG A 115 -0.66 0.28 -26.76
C ARG A 115 -0.78 -0.49 -25.46
N GLY A 116 -0.66 -1.80 -25.53
CA GLY A 116 -0.78 -2.71 -24.38
C GLY A 116 0.38 -2.63 -23.38
N ASP A 117 1.42 -1.83 -23.64
CA ASP A 117 2.51 -1.54 -22.70
C ASP A 117 2.16 -0.41 -21.72
N THR A 118 1.20 0.47 -22.06
CA THR A 118 0.70 1.53 -21.17
C THR A 118 -0.49 1.09 -20.33
N ILE A 119 -0.72 1.76 -19.20
CA ILE A 119 -1.90 1.52 -18.35
C ILE A 119 -3.18 1.85 -19.10
N ARG A 120 -3.23 3.00 -19.79
CA ARG A 120 -4.42 3.44 -20.55
C ARG A 120 -4.74 2.49 -21.69
N GLY A 121 -3.74 1.98 -22.42
CA GLY A 121 -4.00 1.02 -23.49
C GLY A 121 -4.38 -0.39 -23.01
N THR A 122 -4.06 -0.76 -21.76
CA THR A 122 -4.40 -2.08 -21.21
C THR A 122 -5.71 -2.08 -20.43
N PHE A 123 -5.93 -1.03 -19.64
CA PHE A 123 -7.02 -0.95 -18.68
C PHE A 123 -8.00 0.17 -19.01
N GLY A 124 -7.61 1.12 -19.85
CA GLY A 124 -8.52 2.12 -20.41
C GLY A 124 -9.10 1.63 -21.73
N ASP A 125 -9.94 2.46 -22.31
CA ASP A 125 -10.58 2.18 -23.58
C ASP A 125 -11.03 3.48 -24.23
N THR A 126 -11.07 3.54 -25.55
CA THR A 126 -11.49 4.73 -26.29
C THR A 126 -12.06 4.35 -27.64
N ILE A 127 -13.26 4.84 -27.92
CA ILE A 127 -13.92 4.70 -29.22
C ILE A 127 -13.92 6.07 -29.88
N VAL A 128 -13.33 6.15 -31.06
CA VAL A 128 -13.27 7.35 -31.89
C VAL A 128 -13.95 7.03 -33.21
N SER A 129 -14.94 7.84 -33.59
CA SER A 129 -15.62 7.73 -34.89
C SER A 129 -14.73 8.19 -36.03
N GLU A 130 -15.12 7.87 -37.27
CA GLU A 130 -14.35 8.19 -38.49
C GLU A 130 -14.08 9.69 -38.66
N ASP A 131 -14.99 10.54 -38.18
CA ASP A 131 -14.87 12.01 -38.17
C ASP A 131 -13.93 12.55 -37.06
N GLY A 132 -13.33 11.67 -36.24
CA GLY A 132 -12.40 12.02 -35.18
C GLY A 132 -13.05 12.44 -33.86
N LYS A 133 -14.37 12.28 -33.71
CA LYS A 133 -15.07 12.52 -32.44
C LYS A 133 -14.84 11.35 -31.48
N VAL A 134 -14.60 11.67 -30.20
CA VAL A 134 -14.47 10.67 -29.14
C VAL A 134 -15.87 10.31 -28.64
N GLU A 135 -16.35 9.11 -28.96
CA GLU A 135 -17.68 8.61 -28.57
C GLU A 135 -17.68 8.01 -27.17
N TYR A 136 -16.59 7.33 -26.83
CA TYR A 136 -16.40 6.72 -25.52
C TYR A 136 -14.97 6.91 -25.05
N PHE A 137 -14.80 7.19 -23.77
CA PHE A 137 -13.50 7.41 -23.16
C PHE A 137 -13.49 6.88 -21.73
N GLU A 138 -12.67 5.87 -21.47
CA GLU A 138 -12.35 5.38 -20.13
C GLU A 138 -10.83 5.46 -19.92
N PRO A 139 -10.34 6.39 -19.08
CA PRO A 139 -8.93 6.62 -18.92
C PRO A 139 -8.20 5.56 -18.08
N ALA A 140 -8.91 4.77 -17.29
CA ALA A 140 -8.46 3.96 -16.16
C ALA A 140 -7.77 4.73 -15.02
N VAL A 141 -6.85 5.61 -15.37
CA VAL A 141 -6.09 6.48 -14.48
C VAL A 141 -6.05 7.89 -15.07
N LEU A 142 -6.36 8.87 -14.22
CA LEU A 142 -6.19 10.29 -14.51
C LEU A 142 -4.85 10.79 -13.97
N THR A 143 -4.16 11.62 -14.73
CA THR A 143 -2.90 12.29 -14.36
C THR A 143 -2.79 13.61 -15.12
N SER A 144 -1.82 14.45 -14.75
CA SER A 144 -1.53 15.68 -15.50
C SER A 144 -0.65 15.39 -16.72
N ALA A 145 -0.85 16.13 -17.81
CA ALA A 145 0.00 16.04 -19.00
C ALA A 145 1.13 17.09 -19.03
N ASP A 146 1.09 18.11 -18.17
CA ASP A 146 2.12 19.14 -18.11
C ASP A 146 2.36 19.65 -16.69
N LYS A 147 3.52 20.28 -16.48
CA LYS A 147 3.99 20.72 -15.15
C LYS A 147 3.12 21.81 -14.54
N ALA A 148 2.63 22.76 -15.34
CA ALA A 148 1.86 23.89 -14.85
C ALA A 148 0.48 23.44 -14.34
N THR A 149 -0.20 22.59 -15.11
CA THR A 149 -1.47 21.96 -14.74
C THR A 149 -1.29 21.03 -13.53
N ASN A 150 -0.19 20.27 -13.50
CA ASN A 150 0.13 19.34 -12.40
C ASN A 150 0.20 20.08 -11.05
N ILE A 151 0.90 21.21 -10.99
CA ILE A 151 1.00 22.00 -9.75
C ILE A 151 -0.38 22.49 -9.28
N LYS A 152 -1.24 22.94 -10.20
CA LYS A 152 -2.61 23.38 -9.86
C LYS A 152 -3.45 22.23 -9.31
N GLN A 153 -3.41 21.07 -9.96
CA GLN A 153 -4.17 19.88 -9.53
C GLN A 153 -3.66 19.33 -8.19
N LEU A 154 -2.34 19.27 -7.97
CA LEU A 154 -1.76 18.91 -6.68
C LEU A 154 -2.24 19.85 -5.57
N LYS A 155 -2.26 21.18 -5.80
CA LYS A 155 -2.80 22.15 -4.83
C LYS A 155 -4.26 21.87 -4.49
N LEU A 156 -5.08 21.43 -5.46
CA LEU A 156 -6.45 21.03 -5.19
C LEU A 156 -6.53 19.78 -4.30
N PHE A 157 -5.75 18.73 -4.59
CA PHE A 157 -5.70 17.55 -3.72
C PHE A 157 -5.28 17.94 -2.29
N ALA A 158 -4.27 18.78 -2.13
CA ALA A 158 -3.83 19.26 -0.81
C ALA A 158 -4.90 20.12 -0.09
N LYS A 159 -5.66 20.92 -0.84
CA LYS A 159 -6.74 21.76 -0.30
C LYS A 159 -7.89 20.92 0.24
N TYR A 160 -8.29 19.89 -0.50
CA TYR A 160 -9.45 19.04 -0.20
C TYR A 160 -9.09 17.72 0.51
N SER A 161 -7.84 17.55 0.94
CA SER A 161 -7.33 16.25 1.40
C SER A 161 -8.04 15.66 2.62
N LEU A 162 -8.55 16.54 3.50
CA LEU A 162 -9.27 16.16 4.72
C LEU A 162 -10.79 16.08 4.50
N SER A 163 -11.35 16.90 3.61
CA SER A 163 -12.79 16.91 3.35
C SER A 163 -13.22 15.79 2.41
N ASP A 164 -12.37 15.49 1.43
CA ASP A 164 -12.71 14.60 0.32
C ASP A 164 -11.89 13.30 0.39
N GLY A 165 -10.85 13.23 1.22
CA GLY A 165 -9.98 12.07 1.32
C GLY A 165 -9.91 11.48 2.72
N GLY A 166 -9.56 10.20 2.82
CA GLY A 166 -9.43 9.49 4.10
C GLY A 166 -9.93 8.05 4.02
N ILE A 167 -10.56 7.60 5.10
CA ILE A 167 -11.15 6.26 5.22
C ILE A 167 -12.66 6.33 4.92
N MET A 168 -13.14 5.42 4.08
CA MET A 168 -14.48 5.42 3.48
C MET A 168 -15.33 4.22 3.88
N GLU A 169 -15.37 3.90 5.16
CA GLU A 169 -16.12 2.74 5.66
C GLU A 169 -17.64 2.90 5.55
N ASP A 170 -18.15 4.14 5.52
CA ASP A 170 -19.60 4.41 5.55
C ASP A 170 -20.20 4.76 4.19
N VAL A 171 -19.40 4.74 3.11
CA VAL A 171 -19.89 5.13 1.78
C VAL A 171 -20.45 3.94 1.01
N ILE A 172 -19.98 2.72 1.29
CA ILE A 172 -20.40 1.54 0.54
C ILE A 172 -21.69 0.99 1.11
N ALA A 173 -22.72 0.92 0.27
CA ALA A 173 -23.96 0.25 0.61
C ALA A 173 -23.80 -1.28 0.59
N PHE A 174 -24.20 -1.94 1.68
CA PHE A 174 -24.36 -3.38 1.78
C PHE A 174 -25.83 -3.72 2.05
N ASP A 175 -26.25 -4.94 1.71
CA ASP A 175 -27.60 -5.40 2.04
C ASP A 175 -27.88 -5.28 3.54
N LYS A 176 -29.09 -4.87 3.92
CA LYS A 176 -29.47 -4.62 5.34
C LYS A 176 -29.21 -5.80 6.29
N ASN A 177 -29.23 -7.03 5.78
CA ASN A 177 -29.02 -8.24 6.57
C ASN A 177 -27.53 -8.63 6.70
N LYS A 178 -26.63 -7.94 6.00
CA LYS A 178 -25.20 -8.23 6.00
C LYS A 178 -24.48 -7.22 6.88
N LYS A 179 -23.59 -7.71 7.74
CA LYS A 179 -22.72 -6.87 8.59
C LYS A 179 -21.33 -6.81 7.96
N PRO A 180 -20.94 -5.71 7.31
CA PRO A 180 -19.60 -5.59 6.75
C PRO A 180 -18.56 -5.46 7.86
N GLU A 181 -17.39 -6.04 7.60
CA GLU A 181 -16.20 -5.95 8.43
C GLU A 181 -15.09 -5.25 7.65
N THR A 182 -14.30 -4.43 8.33
CA THR A 182 -13.07 -3.88 7.79
C THR A 182 -11.88 -4.64 8.35
N SER A 183 -10.97 -5.07 7.47
CA SER A 183 -9.69 -5.65 7.85
C SER A 183 -8.54 -4.77 7.42
N LEU A 184 -7.53 -4.63 8.27
CA LEU A 184 -6.25 -4.02 7.91
C LEU A 184 -5.34 -5.09 7.30
N MET A 185 -4.74 -4.74 6.18
CA MET A 185 -3.66 -5.47 5.54
C MET A 185 -2.46 -4.53 5.37
N ILE A 186 -1.27 -5.01 5.67
CA ILE A 186 -0.02 -4.29 5.40
C ILE A 186 0.82 -5.14 4.47
N LEU A 187 1.07 -4.60 3.27
CA LEU A 187 2.15 -5.08 2.43
C LEU A 187 3.46 -4.61 3.08
N LYS A 188 4.27 -5.58 3.53
CA LYS A 188 5.55 -5.35 4.16
C LYS A 188 6.53 -4.68 3.17
N PRO A 189 7.70 -4.19 3.63
CA PRO A 189 8.57 -3.40 2.80
C PRO A 189 8.84 -4.02 1.44
N PHE A 190 8.52 -3.24 0.40
CA PHE A 190 8.78 -3.55 -0.99
C PHE A 190 9.83 -2.60 -1.54
N GLU A 191 10.59 -3.09 -2.51
CA GLU A 191 11.66 -2.32 -3.13
C GLU A 191 11.11 -1.44 -4.26
N LYS A 192 11.94 -0.55 -4.80
CA LYS A 192 11.62 0.12 -6.05
C LYS A 192 11.52 -0.93 -7.16
N HIS A 193 10.68 -0.67 -8.17
CA HIS A 193 10.44 -1.60 -9.28
C HIS A 193 9.79 -2.92 -8.88
N ASP A 194 9.25 -3.02 -7.67
CA ASP A 194 8.69 -4.26 -7.17
C ASP A 194 7.21 -4.43 -7.61
N PRO A 195 6.90 -5.40 -8.49
CA PRO A 195 5.53 -5.64 -8.93
C PRO A 195 4.70 -6.38 -7.86
N ARG A 196 5.32 -6.90 -6.79
CA ARG A 196 4.65 -7.75 -5.79
C ARG A 196 3.44 -7.07 -5.18
N ALA A 197 3.51 -5.76 -4.89
CA ALA A 197 2.39 -5.06 -4.29
C ALA A 197 1.12 -5.13 -5.15
N GLY A 198 1.24 -4.84 -6.44
CA GLY A 198 0.12 -4.93 -7.39
C GLY A 198 -0.35 -6.37 -7.62
N ASN A 199 0.56 -7.34 -7.66
CA ASN A 199 0.21 -8.75 -7.82
C ASN A 199 -0.56 -9.29 -6.60
N ILE A 200 -0.13 -8.94 -5.39
CA ILE A 200 -0.82 -9.32 -4.15
C ILE A 200 -2.21 -8.67 -4.09
N ILE A 201 -2.33 -7.38 -4.40
CA ILE A 201 -3.63 -6.69 -4.47
C ILE A 201 -4.54 -7.37 -5.51
N SER A 202 -3.99 -7.84 -6.63
CA SER A 202 -4.74 -8.57 -7.66
C SER A 202 -5.30 -9.90 -7.15
N MET A 203 -4.66 -10.58 -6.19
CA MET A 203 -5.21 -11.80 -5.61
C MET A 203 -6.51 -11.52 -4.82
N PHE A 204 -6.66 -10.33 -4.23
CA PHE A 204 -7.89 -9.93 -3.54
C PHE A 204 -9.01 -9.49 -4.49
N SER A 205 -8.74 -9.25 -5.77
CA SER A 205 -9.74 -8.82 -6.76
C SER A 205 -10.96 -9.75 -6.84
N ARG A 206 -10.78 -11.04 -6.53
CA ARG A 206 -11.80 -12.10 -6.60
C ARG A 206 -12.71 -12.16 -5.37
N THR A 207 -12.40 -11.41 -4.32
CA THR A 207 -13.16 -11.43 -3.06
C THR A 207 -14.44 -10.58 -3.11
N GLY A 208 -14.51 -9.63 -4.05
CA GLY A 208 -15.53 -8.59 -4.04
C GLY A 208 -15.35 -7.54 -2.93
N PHE A 209 -14.22 -7.54 -2.21
CA PHE A 209 -13.95 -6.54 -1.19
C PHE A 209 -13.60 -5.18 -1.80
N TYR A 210 -13.98 -4.14 -1.09
CA TYR A 210 -13.69 -2.77 -1.47
C TYR A 210 -12.50 -2.25 -0.70
N ILE A 211 -11.57 -1.58 -1.39
CA ILE A 211 -10.54 -0.78 -0.74
C ILE A 211 -11.19 0.51 -0.22
N VAL A 212 -11.26 0.68 1.10
CA VAL A 212 -11.86 1.85 1.77
C VAL A 212 -10.84 2.78 2.37
N GLY A 213 -9.57 2.35 2.42
CA GLY A 213 -8.47 3.18 2.86
C GLY A 213 -7.17 2.65 2.29
N ILE A 214 -6.26 3.56 1.96
CA ILE A 214 -4.88 3.23 1.62
C ILE A 214 -3.95 4.30 2.19
N LYS A 215 -2.78 3.88 2.68
CA LYS A 215 -1.78 4.77 3.27
C LYS A 215 -0.38 4.17 3.08
N LEU A 216 0.59 5.01 2.75
CA LEU A 216 2.00 4.61 2.86
C LEU A 216 2.43 4.71 4.31
N LEU A 217 3.01 3.62 4.81
CA LEU A 217 3.54 3.57 6.16
C LEU A 217 5.06 3.61 6.13
N ASP A 218 5.57 4.47 6.99
CA ASP A 218 6.94 4.53 7.44
C ASP A 218 6.86 4.42 8.96
N LEU A 219 7.20 3.25 9.49
CA LEU A 219 7.02 2.95 10.91
C LEU A 219 8.25 3.41 11.69
N SER A 220 8.04 4.19 12.75
CA SER A 220 9.09 4.34 13.75
C SER A 220 9.34 3.01 14.47
N THR A 221 10.53 2.85 15.04
CA THR A 221 10.90 1.72 15.90
C THR A 221 9.87 1.52 17.01
N LYS A 222 9.49 2.60 17.69
CA LYS A 222 8.45 2.59 18.74
C LYS A 222 7.08 2.11 18.23
N GLN A 223 6.65 2.59 17.06
CA GLN A 223 5.38 2.13 16.47
C GLN A 223 5.46 0.65 16.10
N ALA A 224 6.57 0.21 15.52
CA ALA A 224 6.77 -1.20 15.16
C ALA A 224 6.80 -2.10 16.41
N GLU A 225 7.47 -1.68 17.49
CA GLU A 225 7.49 -2.37 18.78
C GLU A 225 6.07 -2.53 19.35
N GLU A 226 5.30 -1.44 19.41
CA GLU A 226 3.91 -1.48 19.92
C GLU A 226 3.00 -2.34 19.03
N PHE A 227 3.17 -2.23 17.70
CA PHE A 227 2.39 -2.98 16.73
C PHE A 227 2.62 -4.49 16.87
N TYR A 228 3.89 -4.91 16.89
CA TYR A 228 4.30 -6.31 16.93
C TYR A 228 4.47 -6.87 18.35
N GLY A 229 4.24 -6.10 19.41
CA GLY A 229 4.32 -6.56 20.80
C GLY A 229 3.69 -7.94 21.06
N PRO A 230 2.47 -8.24 20.60
CA PRO A 230 1.86 -9.57 20.74
C PRO A 230 2.67 -10.72 20.11
N VAL A 231 3.47 -10.44 19.08
CA VAL A 231 4.39 -11.42 18.48
C VAL A 231 5.55 -11.74 19.41
N LYS A 232 6.04 -10.76 20.18
CA LYS A 232 7.06 -10.97 21.21
C LYS A 232 6.53 -11.88 22.31
N ASP A 233 5.29 -11.68 22.74
CA ASP A 233 4.62 -12.52 23.74
C ASP A 233 4.44 -13.95 23.23
N PHE A 234 4.12 -14.10 21.94
CA PHE A 234 4.06 -15.40 21.28
C PHE A 234 5.43 -16.11 21.22
N PHE A 235 6.51 -15.38 20.93
CA PHE A 235 7.86 -15.95 20.96
C PHE A 235 8.28 -16.38 22.38
N ASN A 236 7.94 -15.59 23.40
CA ASN A 236 8.20 -15.94 24.79
C ASN A 236 7.46 -17.19 25.23
N SER A 237 6.17 -17.29 24.90
CA SER A 237 5.32 -18.43 25.27
C SER A 237 5.65 -19.71 24.47
N SER A 238 6.11 -19.57 23.23
CA SER A 238 6.48 -20.70 22.37
C SER A 238 7.96 -21.08 22.44
N PHE A 239 8.76 -20.47 23.34
CA PHE A 239 10.21 -20.65 23.38
C PHE A 239 10.61 -22.12 23.50
N ASP A 240 10.05 -22.80 24.51
CA ASP A 240 10.44 -24.14 24.90
C ASP A 240 10.10 -25.17 23.81
N ASP A 241 8.99 -24.97 23.09
CA ASP A 241 8.53 -25.90 22.05
C ASP A 241 9.17 -25.63 20.68
N LYS A 242 9.50 -24.38 20.35
CA LYS A 242 9.86 -23.98 18.97
C LYS A 242 11.28 -23.47 18.77
N PHE A 243 11.93 -22.98 19.82
CA PHE A 243 13.24 -22.34 19.69
C PHE A 243 14.32 -23.08 20.48
N LYS A 244 13.97 -23.60 21.66
CA LYS A 244 14.91 -24.36 22.49
C LYS A 244 15.48 -25.61 21.79
N PRO A 245 14.69 -26.43 21.06
CA PRO A 245 15.23 -27.62 20.38
C PRO A 245 16.31 -27.26 19.36
N ASP A 246 16.03 -26.27 18.50
CA ASP A 246 16.98 -25.77 17.50
C ASP A 246 18.25 -25.20 18.15
N LEU A 247 18.12 -24.51 19.28
CA LEU A 247 19.28 -23.99 20.03
C LEU A 247 20.14 -25.13 20.60
N VAL A 248 19.53 -26.19 21.14
CA VAL A 248 20.27 -27.36 21.64
C VAL A 248 21.04 -28.01 20.50
N GLU A 249 20.43 -28.18 19.32
CA GLU A 249 21.11 -28.73 18.14
C GLU A 249 22.28 -27.85 17.66
N GLN A 250 22.08 -26.52 17.65
CA GLN A 250 23.15 -25.56 17.34
C GLN A 250 24.31 -25.62 18.33
N LEU A 251 24.02 -25.74 19.64
CA LEU A 251 25.03 -25.90 20.68
C LEU A 251 25.79 -27.22 20.51
N LYS A 252 25.10 -28.34 20.24
CA LYS A 252 25.74 -29.64 19.94
C LYS A 252 26.70 -29.57 18.77
N THR A 253 26.34 -28.80 17.74
CA THR A 253 27.15 -28.67 16.53
C THR A 253 28.34 -27.71 16.73
N SER A 254 28.17 -26.69 17.56
CA SER A 254 29.17 -25.63 17.76
C SER A 254 30.18 -25.95 18.86
N LEU A 255 29.76 -26.65 19.92
CA LEU A 255 30.60 -27.03 21.05
C LEU A 255 31.13 -28.45 20.85
N LYS A 256 32.47 -28.61 20.84
CA LYS A 256 33.09 -29.94 20.68
C LYS A 256 33.57 -30.43 22.04
N GLN A 257 33.23 -31.67 22.40
CA GLN A 257 33.60 -32.29 23.68
C GLN A 257 35.10 -32.16 24.01
N LYS A 258 35.97 -32.27 23.00
CA LYS A 258 37.42 -32.17 23.16
C LYS A 258 37.91 -30.80 23.67
N ASP A 259 37.11 -29.76 23.55
CA ASP A 259 37.47 -28.39 23.94
C ASP A 259 37.10 -28.12 25.42
N PHE A 260 36.48 -29.09 26.11
CA PHE A 260 36.02 -28.97 27.49
C PHE A 260 36.56 -30.10 28.37
N SER A 261 36.91 -29.77 29.61
CA SER A 261 37.39 -30.72 30.62
C SER A 261 36.25 -31.48 31.32
N PHE A 262 35.00 -31.11 31.05
CA PHE A 262 33.79 -31.74 31.58
C PHE A 262 32.94 -32.29 30.44
N GLU A 263 32.05 -33.23 30.75
CA GLU A 263 31.15 -33.85 29.77
C GLU A 263 30.02 -32.90 29.36
N LEU A 264 29.84 -32.71 28.05
CA LEU A 264 28.74 -31.95 27.46
C LEU A 264 27.47 -32.82 27.39
N THR A 265 26.86 -33.07 28.55
CA THR A 265 25.63 -33.86 28.63
C THR A 265 24.44 -33.15 27.98
N ASP A 266 23.44 -33.91 27.56
CA ASP A 266 22.19 -33.35 27.02
C ASP A 266 21.49 -32.42 28.01
N GLU A 267 21.57 -32.72 29.31
CA GLU A 267 21.01 -31.87 30.37
C GLU A 267 21.71 -30.51 30.42
N LEU A 268 23.05 -30.49 30.35
CA LEU A 268 23.82 -29.25 30.35
C LEU A 268 23.47 -28.37 29.14
N LEU A 269 23.42 -28.96 27.95
CA LEU A 269 23.07 -28.24 26.72
C LEU A 269 21.64 -27.69 26.77
N ASN A 270 20.70 -28.44 27.34
CA ASN A 270 19.34 -27.98 27.58
C ASN A 270 19.27 -26.79 28.55
N ASN A 271 20.06 -26.82 29.62
CA ASN A 271 20.15 -25.71 30.58
C ASN A 271 20.79 -24.46 29.95
N MET A 272 21.85 -24.63 29.16
CA MET A 272 22.45 -23.54 28.39
C MET A 272 21.43 -22.92 27.42
N ALA A 273 20.72 -23.74 26.65
CA ALA A 273 19.68 -23.25 25.74
C ALA A 273 18.56 -22.50 26.49
N ALA A 274 18.16 -22.97 27.69
CA ALA A 274 17.17 -22.28 28.51
C ALA A 274 17.63 -20.87 28.96
N GLN A 275 18.91 -20.71 29.30
CA GLN A 275 19.49 -19.40 29.64
C GLN A 275 19.51 -18.43 28.46
N MET A 276 19.48 -18.94 27.22
CA MET A 276 19.44 -18.13 26.00
C MET A 276 18.03 -17.65 25.61
N LYS A 277 16.99 -17.95 26.40
CA LYS A 277 15.59 -17.58 26.10
C LYS A 277 15.43 -16.10 25.76
N LYS A 278 15.86 -15.22 26.65
CA LYS A 278 15.72 -13.77 26.46
C LYS A 278 16.53 -13.27 25.24
N PRO A 279 17.84 -13.54 25.12
CA PRO A 279 18.61 -13.15 23.93
C PRO A 279 18.01 -13.66 22.61
N LYS A 280 17.51 -14.90 22.57
CA LYS A 280 16.91 -15.48 21.37
C LYS A 280 15.60 -14.78 21.00
N VAL A 281 14.70 -14.60 21.96
CA VAL A 281 13.41 -13.92 21.72
C VAL A 281 13.63 -12.47 21.29
N ASP A 282 14.53 -11.75 21.98
CA ASP A 282 14.86 -10.37 21.62
C ASP A 282 15.47 -10.29 20.22
N THR A 283 16.36 -11.21 19.85
CA THR A 283 16.95 -11.26 18.49
C THR A 283 15.89 -11.50 17.41
N GLU A 284 15.00 -12.47 17.60
CA GLU A 284 13.94 -12.75 16.63
C GLU A 284 12.97 -11.58 16.50
N PHE A 285 12.60 -10.96 17.62
CA PHE A 285 11.74 -9.78 17.63
C PHE A 285 12.40 -8.59 16.92
N ASN A 286 13.66 -8.30 17.26
CA ASN A 286 14.43 -7.22 16.66
C ASN A 286 14.62 -7.39 15.15
N SER A 287 14.73 -8.63 14.66
CA SER A 287 14.80 -8.90 13.22
C SER A 287 13.53 -8.48 12.46
N ILE A 288 12.35 -8.60 13.11
CA ILE A 288 11.08 -8.13 12.55
C ILE A 288 11.07 -6.61 12.51
N LEU A 289 11.49 -5.96 13.60
CA LEU A 289 11.57 -4.50 13.68
C LEU A 289 12.54 -3.95 12.64
N GLN A 290 13.74 -4.51 12.53
CA GLN A 290 14.73 -4.15 11.51
C GLN A 290 14.15 -4.33 10.11
N TYR A 291 13.46 -5.44 9.84
CA TYR A 291 12.86 -5.63 8.52
C TYR A 291 11.76 -4.60 8.22
N MET A 292 10.92 -4.26 9.20
CA MET A 292 9.76 -3.37 9.03
C MET A 292 10.10 -1.89 9.05
N THR A 293 11.23 -1.51 9.66
CA THR A 293 11.68 -0.12 9.80
C THR A 293 12.91 0.18 8.96
N GLY A 294 13.71 -0.83 8.61
CA GLY A 294 15.04 -0.67 8.00
C GLY A 294 16.11 -0.14 8.95
N THR A 295 15.82 -0.05 10.25
CA THR A 295 16.74 0.46 11.28
C THR A 295 17.50 -0.68 11.94
N GLU A 296 18.79 -0.48 12.21
CA GLU A 296 19.61 -1.47 12.90
C GLU A 296 19.22 -1.59 14.39
N PRO A 297 19.12 -2.81 14.95
CA PRO A 297 18.73 -3.04 16.34
C PRO A 297 19.54 -2.27 17.39
N SER A 298 20.82 -2.04 17.15
CA SER A 298 21.70 -1.28 18.05
C SER A 298 21.29 0.19 18.20
N THR A 299 20.47 0.72 17.29
CA THR A 299 20.09 2.14 17.23
C THR A 299 18.62 2.40 17.63
N PHE A 300 17.90 1.37 18.08
CA PHE A 300 16.47 1.48 18.42
C PHE A 300 16.19 2.55 19.49
N ALA A 301 17.11 2.78 20.44
CA ALA A 301 16.96 3.79 21.49
C ALA A 301 17.09 5.25 21.00
N GLU A 302 17.67 5.49 19.83
CA GLU A 302 18.08 6.83 19.37
C GLU A 302 17.21 7.40 18.24
N THR A 303 16.23 6.64 17.75
CA THR A 303 15.48 7.01 16.56
C THR A 303 14.44 8.10 16.83
N LYS A 304 14.84 9.34 16.57
CA LYS A 304 13.94 10.49 16.41
C LYS A 304 13.03 10.27 15.20
N GLU A 305 11.80 10.75 15.29
CA GLU A 305 10.86 10.89 14.17
C GLU A 305 11.44 11.84 13.10
N THR A 306 12.30 11.34 12.21
CA THR A 306 12.81 12.14 11.09
C THR A 306 12.03 11.80 9.83
N LEU A 307 11.29 12.80 9.34
CA LEU A 307 10.54 12.77 8.08
C LEU A 307 11.42 12.68 6.80
N ASP A 308 12.73 12.51 6.96
CA ASP A 308 13.74 12.60 5.89
C ASP A 308 14.58 11.32 5.68
N GLY A 309 14.20 10.19 6.29
CA GLY A 309 14.90 8.92 6.12
C GLY A 309 13.96 7.71 6.01
N LYS A 310 13.21 7.61 4.89
CA LYS A 310 12.43 6.41 4.58
C LYS A 310 13.37 5.23 4.35
N ASN A 311 13.71 4.50 5.39
CA ASN A 311 14.55 3.30 5.27
C ASN A 311 13.76 2.14 4.64
N THR A 312 12.44 2.09 4.85
CA THR A 312 11.53 1.12 4.22
C THR A 312 10.17 1.74 3.94
N ILE A 313 9.44 1.21 2.95
CA ILE A 313 8.09 1.67 2.60
C ILE A 313 7.12 0.49 2.64
N CYS A 314 6.13 0.58 3.52
CA CYS A 314 5.00 -0.35 3.56
C CYS A 314 3.74 0.27 2.96
N LEU A 315 2.81 -0.56 2.50
CA LEU A 315 1.49 -0.10 2.04
C LEU A 315 0.40 -0.71 2.92
N ALA A 316 -0.25 0.13 3.71
CA ALA A 316 -1.43 -0.24 4.49
C ALA A 316 -2.69 -0.05 3.65
N ILE A 317 -3.54 -1.06 3.66
CA ILE A 317 -4.81 -1.10 2.93
C ILE A 317 -5.91 -1.56 3.89
N LEU A 318 -7.02 -0.83 3.89
CA LEU A 318 -8.25 -1.25 4.54
C LEU A 318 -9.18 -1.84 3.49
N TYR A 319 -9.50 -3.12 3.64
CA TYR A 319 -10.51 -3.80 2.85
C TYR A 319 -11.80 -3.88 3.66
N GLN A 320 -12.93 -3.63 3.01
CA GLN A 320 -14.26 -3.76 3.60
C GLN A 320 -15.13 -4.70 2.76
N GLY A 321 -15.91 -5.52 3.44
CA GLY A 321 -16.72 -6.58 2.84
C GLY A 321 -17.30 -7.52 3.89
N ILE A 322 -17.86 -8.64 3.45
CA ILE A 322 -18.44 -9.65 4.34
C ILE A 322 -17.37 -10.67 4.73
N ASN A 323 -17.25 -10.97 6.03
CA ASN A 323 -16.26 -11.90 6.58
C ASN A 323 -14.81 -11.53 6.21
N THR A 324 -14.53 -10.25 6.00
CA THR A 324 -13.27 -9.76 5.43
C THR A 324 -12.04 -10.26 6.19
N ILE A 325 -12.08 -10.21 7.53
CA ILE A 325 -10.94 -10.59 8.37
C ILE A 325 -10.59 -12.06 8.15
N LYS A 326 -11.59 -12.94 8.19
CA LYS A 326 -11.42 -14.38 7.97
C LYS A 326 -10.90 -14.67 6.57
N THR A 327 -11.58 -14.14 5.54
CA THR A 327 -11.23 -14.40 4.14
C THR A 327 -9.84 -13.91 3.78
N ILE A 328 -9.41 -12.73 4.28
CA ILE A 328 -8.05 -12.24 4.05
C ILE A 328 -7.03 -13.20 4.66
N ARG A 329 -7.23 -13.68 5.89
CA ARG A 329 -6.30 -14.64 6.53
C ARG A 329 -6.22 -15.97 5.78
N GLU A 330 -7.34 -16.45 5.27
CA GLU A 330 -7.39 -17.67 4.44
C GLU A 330 -6.60 -17.51 3.14
N LEU A 331 -6.71 -16.35 2.47
CA LEU A 331 -5.95 -16.03 1.26
C LEU A 331 -4.44 -15.85 1.54
N LEU A 332 -4.09 -15.30 2.71
CA LEU A 332 -2.70 -15.19 3.13
C LEU A 332 -2.04 -16.56 3.33
N GLY A 333 -2.77 -17.50 3.91
CA GLY A 333 -2.26 -18.82 4.27
C GLY A 333 -1.44 -18.83 5.56
N ALA A 334 -0.92 -20.01 5.90
CA ALA A 334 -0.12 -20.22 7.12
C ALA A 334 1.07 -19.24 7.21
N THR A 335 1.44 -18.85 8.43
CA THR A 335 2.57 -17.91 8.66
C THR A 335 3.89 -18.45 8.11
N ASP A 336 4.09 -19.76 8.19
CA ASP A 336 5.21 -20.44 7.55
C ASP A 336 4.86 -20.76 6.08
N PRO A 337 5.55 -20.17 5.10
CA PRO A 337 5.28 -20.44 3.68
C PRO A 337 5.46 -21.90 3.27
N ARG A 338 6.29 -22.66 3.99
CA ARG A 338 6.50 -24.09 3.73
C ARG A 338 5.24 -24.91 4.03
N LYS A 339 4.42 -24.44 4.98
CA LYS A 339 3.15 -25.05 5.41
C LYS A 339 1.93 -24.38 4.77
N ALA A 340 2.11 -23.31 4.01
CA ALA A 340 1.03 -22.56 3.38
C ALA A 340 0.53 -23.27 2.10
N LYS A 341 -0.79 -23.17 1.83
CA LYS A 341 -1.41 -23.75 0.63
C LYS A 341 -0.76 -23.18 -0.63
N TYR A 342 -0.65 -23.98 -1.69
CA TYR A 342 -0.09 -23.57 -2.99
C TYR A 342 -0.74 -22.33 -3.60
N SER A 343 -2.02 -22.09 -3.33
CA SER A 343 -2.77 -20.93 -3.82
C SER A 343 -2.66 -19.68 -2.93
N SER A 344 -1.96 -19.74 -1.80
CA SER A 344 -1.91 -18.65 -0.82
C SER A 344 -0.81 -17.62 -1.11
N ILE A 345 -1.04 -16.38 -0.70
CA ILE A 345 -0.10 -15.26 -0.92
C ILE A 345 1.26 -15.54 -0.29
N ARG A 346 1.31 -16.07 0.93
CA ARG A 346 2.59 -16.38 1.60
C ARG A 346 3.35 -17.46 0.86
N ARG A 347 2.69 -18.45 0.26
CA ARG A 347 3.39 -19.46 -0.53
C ARG A 347 4.10 -18.86 -1.76
N PHE A 348 3.49 -17.87 -2.41
CA PHE A 348 4.06 -17.24 -3.59
C PHE A 348 5.13 -16.18 -3.28
N TYR A 349 4.96 -15.41 -2.20
CA TYR A 349 5.72 -14.17 -1.99
C TYR A 349 6.51 -14.09 -0.69
N ALA A 350 6.27 -14.96 0.30
CA ALA A 350 7.05 -14.94 1.54
C ALA A 350 8.40 -15.64 1.34
N LEU A 351 9.45 -15.08 1.94
CA LEU A 351 10.77 -15.69 1.99
C LEU A 351 10.90 -16.66 3.17
N ASP A 352 10.42 -16.24 4.34
CA ASP A 352 10.39 -17.03 5.56
C ASP A 352 9.25 -16.56 6.48
N ILE A 353 9.20 -17.09 7.71
CA ILE A 353 8.20 -16.75 8.74
C ILE A 353 8.22 -15.26 9.11
N ARG A 354 9.39 -14.61 9.08
CA ARG A 354 9.61 -13.21 9.48
C ARG A 354 9.34 -12.26 8.31
N LYS A 355 9.90 -12.58 7.14
CA LYS A 355 9.75 -11.87 5.86
C LYS A 355 8.60 -12.48 5.05
N ASN A 356 7.42 -12.50 5.66
CA ASN A 356 6.24 -13.19 5.11
C ASN A 356 5.40 -12.38 4.11
N ALA A 357 5.99 -11.32 3.52
CA ALA A 357 5.40 -10.37 2.56
C ALA A 357 4.19 -9.55 3.02
N VAL A 358 3.27 -10.12 3.82
CA VAL A 358 2.00 -9.50 4.18
C VAL A 358 1.63 -9.77 5.63
N HIS A 359 1.23 -8.71 6.33
CA HIS A 359 0.52 -8.75 7.60
C HIS A 359 -0.99 -8.52 7.39
N ALA A 360 -1.82 -9.18 8.18
CA ALA A 360 -3.25 -8.90 8.27
C ALA A 360 -3.74 -9.11 9.71
N SER A 361 -4.65 -8.25 10.16
CA SER A 361 -5.23 -8.33 11.50
C SER A 361 -5.95 -9.68 11.71
N ASP A 362 -5.97 -10.16 12.95
CA ASP A 362 -6.60 -11.43 13.32
C ASP A 362 -8.05 -11.34 13.81
N SER A 363 -8.48 -10.13 14.17
CA SER A 363 -9.76 -9.87 14.81
C SER A 363 -10.13 -8.39 14.69
N ALA A 364 -11.40 -8.05 14.89
CA ALA A 364 -11.85 -6.67 14.89
C ALA A 364 -11.15 -5.82 15.97
N LYS A 365 -10.86 -6.40 17.14
CA LYS A 365 -10.08 -5.74 18.21
C LYS A 365 -8.67 -5.41 17.74
N SER A 366 -8.01 -6.34 17.05
CA SER A 366 -6.69 -6.11 16.47
C SER A 366 -6.73 -5.04 15.38
N VAL A 367 -7.73 -5.01 14.51
CA VAL A 367 -7.92 -3.94 13.51
C VAL A 367 -7.94 -2.56 14.19
N THR A 368 -8.74 -2.39 15.25
CA THR A 368 -8.82 -1.12 15.99
C THR A 368 -7.49 -0.75 16.64
N ARG A 369 -6.85 -1.69 17.33
CA ARG A 369 -5.55 -1.48 17.99
C ARG A 369 -4.47 -1.09 16.98
N GLU A 370 -4.30 -1.91 15.95
CA GLU A 370 -3.28 -1.76 14.91
C GLU A 370 -3.43 -0.43 14.16
N ARG A 371 -4.67 -0.07 13.76
CA ARG A 371 -4.97 1.21 13.10
C ARG A 371 -4.59 2.41 13.96
N LYS A 372 -4.85 2.34 15.27
CA LYS A 372 -4.50 3.42 16.21
C LYS A 372 -2.98 3.63 16.27
N ILE A 373 -2.20 2.55 16.37
CA ILE A 373 -0.73 2.60 16.47
C ILE A 373 -0.11 3.27 15.23
N ILE A 374 -0.60 2.93 14.04
CA ILE A 374 -0.07 3.45 12.76
C ILE A 374 -0.72 4.79 12.33
N GLY A 375 -1.57 5.38 13.19
CA GLY A 375 -2.29 6.62 12.89
C GLY A 375 -3.14 6.51 11.62
N PHE A 376 -3.85 5.40 11.43
CA PHE A 376 -4.72 5.13 10.28
C PHE A 376 -6.18 4.97 10.71
N THR A 377 -6.70 6.07 11.22
CA THR A 377 -8.03 6.21 11.83
C THR A 377 -8.87 7.22 11.06
N LYS A 378 -10.20 7.17 11.19
CA LYS A 378 -11.09 8.05 10.43
C LYS A 378 -10.95 9.53 10.85
N GLU A 379 -10.71 9.77 12.13
CA GLU A 379 -10.48 11.10 12.67
C GLU A 379 -9.03 11.52 12.42
N GLU A 380 -8.81 12.33 11.38
CA GLU A 380 -7.50 12.87 11.04
C GLU A 380 -7.47 14.39 11.22
N LYS A 381 -6.60 14.88 12.10
CA LYS A 381 -6.34 16.33 12.27
C LYS A 381 -5.33 16.86 11.23
N THR A 382 -4.52 15.97 10.68
CA THR A 382 -3.45 16.29 9.74
C THR A 382 -3.49 15.31 8.56
N CYS A 383 -2.93 15.71 7.43
CA CYS A 383 -2.87 14.87 6.24
C CYS A 383 -1.46 14.90 5.65
N ASP A 384 -0.85 13.72 5.59
CA ASP A 384 0.44 13.41 4.96
C ASP A 384 0.49 13.85 3.49
N ILE A 385 -0.55 13.56 2.70
CA ILE A 385 -0.66 14.01 1.30
C ILE A 385 -0.55 15.54 1.18
N LYS A 386 -1.26 16.27 2.04
CA LYS A 386 -1.19 17.74 2.07
C LYS A 386 0.21 18.24 2.42
N GLN A 387 0.89 17.59 3.37
CA GLN A 387 2.26 17.96 3.74
C GLN A 387 3.25 17.70 2.61
N ILE A 388 3.18 16.54 1.95
CA ILE A 388 4.04 16.18 0.80
C ILE A 388 3.87 17.21 -0.32
N ILE A 389 2.63 17.49 -0.71
CA ILE A 389 2.33 18.45 -1.78
C ILE A 389 2.81 19.86 -1.40
N ASN A 390 2.53 20.32 -0.19
CA ASN A 390 2.95 21.67 0.24
C ASN A 390 4.47 21.82 0.27
N ARG A 391 5.22 20.77 0.66
CA ARG A 391 6.69 20.77 0.59
C ARG A 391 7.17 20.90 -0.85
N TYR A 392 6.59 20.16 -1.78
CA TYR A 392 6.93 20.25 -3.21
C TYR A 392 6.60 21.63 -3.80
N VAL A 393 5.40 22.15 -3.53
CA VAL A 393 4.91 23.43 -4.06
C VAL A 393 5.74 24.60 -3.53
N LYS A 394 6.18 24.58 -2.26
CA LYS A 394 7.08 25.61 -1.71
C LYS A 394 8.45 25.61 -2.36
N LYS A 395 8.94 24.43 -2.75
CA LYS A 395 10.25 24.28 -3.39
C LYS A 395 10.19 24.62 -4.87
N SER A 396 9.08 24.36 -5.55
CA SER A 396 8.89 24.46 -7.01
C SER A 396 8.90 25.90 -7.47
#